data_AF-A0A3D5YVG7-F1
#
_entry.id   AF-A0A3D5YVG7-F1
#
_cell.length_a   1.000
_cell.length_b   1.000
_cell.length_c   1.000
_cell.angle_alpha   90.00
_cell.angle_beta   90.00
_cell.angle_gamma   90.00
#
_symmetry.space_group_name_H-M   'P 1'
#
loop_
_entity.id
_entity.type
_entity.pdbx_description
1 polymer ?
#
loop_
_entity_poly.entity_id
_entity_poly.type
_entity_poly.pdbx_seq_one_letter_code
_entity_poly.pdbx_strand_id
1 'polypeptide(L)'
;MLKRVAESYGLISDLKISDLVVKANPIGNLTAKATRSETSKFDIDVNLSGADNNLSMNGYFITNSNANSISIKTAIQSLSMKTVEAFSMGQITEAAGKLTGNFLIDGTTDAPQLTGELVFKDAFLKPSFLNNRLEIKNETIQLKKDGIHFDTFTMLDTDQHTAIIDGSVLMKQFSNFIFDLNVNTKDFLLFNTNANNNKEFFGRMVVDSKIDVAGPMSLPVVNARVTLKKGSNFTFSVPEDKLTTDKGEDVVEFVNNLKFHPILTRGDKKGGRTTGTSGYDLSSIIEIDKEATLRLLMDPASTDSLVVKGEGALSFTMDQSGKMSLTGAYNLTEGSYMVSLESVIKKKFDIDAGSTIIWNGDPLDANISINAKYTVRASPIDLVADQISNLSETDKGGYKQKYPFQVLLKLRGEILQPVISFEIQLEPADKGILGGAVNQKLIMLNEDESALNKQVFALLVLNRFVQENPFQSETSIGTTNLVRSTVGKFLSSQLNQLSSKVIPGMELNFDIQSYEDYQTGQGKGRTQVEIGMKKQLFNERLSVELGGSVDVEGDRAKQNSASDITGDVTVEYKLTPDGRFRMKGFRHNQYEGAIEGQLVETGIGLMFVRDFNSWSRLFKKPPKSPKGGIKKTK
;
A
#
# COMPACT_ATOMS: atom_id res chain seq x y z
N MET A 1 33.12 -30.50 -27.11
CA MET A 1 34.00 -29.49 -27.75
C MET A 1 33.45 -29.22 -29.15
N LEU A 2 33.19 -27.97 -29.55
CA LEU A 2 32.88 -27.68 -30.96
C LEU A 2 34.15 -27.93 -31.80
N LYS A 3 34.08 -28.85 -32.77
CA LYS A 3 35.19 -29.15 -33.66
C LYS A 3 34.79 -28.71 -35.07
N ARG A 4 35.52 -27.75 -35.63
CA ARG A 4 35.36 -27.35 -37.03
C ARG A 4 35.94 -28.48 -37.90
N VAL A 5 35.13 -29.12 -38.73
CA VAL A 5 35.58 -30.23 -39.57
C VAL A 5 34.98 -30.08 -40.98
N ALA A 6 35.85 -29.91 -41.98
CA ALA A 6 35.48 -29.84 -43.41
C ALA A 6 34.37 -28.82 -43.72
N GLU A 7 34.64 -27.54 -43.45
CA GLU A 7 33.77 -26.38 -43.74
C GLU A 7 32.38 -26.35 -43.06
N SER A 8 32.02 -27.39 -42.31
CA SER A 8 30.81 -27.45 -41.48
C SER A 8 31.16 -27.51 -39.98
N TYR A 9 30.35 -26.86 -39.15
CA TYR A 9 30.46 -26.95 -37.70
C TYR A 9 29.63 -28.15 -37.23
N GLY A 10 30.31 -29.16 -36.68
CA GLY A 10 29.68 -30.34 -36.08
C GLY A 10 29.95 -30.40 -34.58
N LEU A 11 28.97 -30.88 -33.81
CA LEU A 11 29.17 -31.17 -32.39
C LEU A 11 29.59 -32.63 -32.24
N ILE A 12 30.83 -32.86 -31.81
CA ILE A 12 31.26 -34.18 -31.30
C ILE A 12 31.42 -34.03 -29.79
N SER A 13 30.72 -34.88 -29.05
CA SER A 13 30.66 -34.81 -27.59
C SER A 13 30.60 -36.22 -27.00
N ASP A 14 31.29 -36.40 -25.89
CA ASP A 14 31.09 -37.50 -24.95
C ASP A 14 31.08 -36.87 -23.56
N LEU A 15 29.91 -36.35 -23.18
CA LEU A 15 29.69 -35.66 -21.92
C LEU A 15 29.08 -36.65 -20.94
N LYS A 16 29.69 -36.76 -19.75
CA LYS A 16 29.14 -37.50 -18.62
C LYS A 16 29.17 -36.59 -17.40
N ILE A 17 28.00 -36.27 -16.88
CA ILE A 17 27.81 -35.52 -15.64
C ILE A 17 27.15 -36.47 -14.66
N SER A 18 27.88 -36.80 -13.60
CA SER A 18 27.32 -37.52 -12.47
C SER A 18 26.70 -36.54 -11.48
N ASP A 19 25.57 -36.91 -10.88
CA ASP A 19 24.87 -36.14 -9.84
C ASP A 19 24.59 -34.69 -10.24
N LEU A 20 24.00 -34.48 -11.43
CA LEU A 20 23.54 -33.17 -11.87
C LEU A 20 22.53 -32.62 -10.86
N VAL A 21 22.83 -31.43 -10.31
CA VAL A 21 21.97 -30.71 -9.37
C VAL A 21 21.62 -29.35 -9.96
N VAL A 22 20.35 -28.97 -9.92
CA VAL A 22 19.87 -27.64 -10.32
C VAL A 22 19.09 -27.03 -9.16
N LYS A 23 19.53 -25.86 -8.66
CA LYS A 23 18.94 -25.18 -7.50
C LYS A 23 18.71 -26.10 -6.28
N ALA A 24 19.74 -26.89 -5.93
CA ALA A 24 19.70 -27.89 -4.86
C ALA A 24 18.77 -29.10 -5.09
N ASN A 25 18.10 -29.20 -6.24
CA ASN A 25 17.34 -30.38 -6.62
C ASN A 25 18.22 -31.37 -7.40
N PRO A 26 18.39 -32.62 -6.93
CA PRO A 26 19.10 -33.64 -7.67
C PRO A 26 18.28 -34.06 -8.90
N ILE A 27 18.86 -33.85 -10.08
CA ILE A 27 18.23 -34.18 -11.36
C ILE A 27 18.66 -35.58 -11.81
N GLY A 28 19.91 -35.98 -11.57
CA GLY A 28 20.43 -37.33 -11.84
C GLY A 28 21.71 -37.33 -12.67
N ASN A 29 22.04 -38.44 -13.29
CA ASN A 29 23.20 -38.62 -14.14
C ASN A 29 22.84 -38.32 -15.60
N LEU A 30 23.54 -37.37 -16.22
CA LEU A 30 23.36 -36.98 -17.61
C LEU A 30 24.53 -37.51 -18.44
N THR A 31 24.21 -38.31 -19.45
CA THR A 31 25.14 -38.68 -20.52
C THR A 31 24.66 -38.06 -21.83
N ALA A 32 25.54 -37.36 -22.54
CA ALA A 32 25.24 -36.80 -23.85
C ALA A 32 26.37 -37.10 -24.82
N LYS A 33 26.09 -37.97 -25.79
CA LYS A 33 26.99 -38.41 -26.83
C LYS A 33 26.52 -37.85 -28.17
N ALA A 34 27.44 -37.21 -28.90
CA ALA A 34 27.21 -36.77 -30.25
C ALA A 34 28.35 -37.32 -31.12
N THR A 35 28.03 -38.19 -32.06
CA THR A 35 29.00 -38.88 -32.94
C THR A 35 28.68 -38.62 -34.39
N ARG A 36 29.72 -38.37 -35.18
CA ARG A 36 29.58 -38.26 -36.63
C ARG A 36 29.50 -39.67 -37.23
N SER A 37 28.36 -40.03 -37.81
CA SER A 37 28.18 -41.29 -38.53
C SER A 37 28.46 -41.17 -40.02
N GLU A 38 28.19 -40.02 -40.62
CA GLU A 38 28.48 -39.72 -42.03
C GLU A 38 29.07 -38.31 -42.17
N THR A 39 29.57 -37.96 -43.36
CA THR A 39 30.21 -36.65 -43.62
C THR A 39 29.37 -35.48 -43.12
N SER A 40 28.05 -35.52 -43.29
CA SER A 40 27.17 -34.43 -42.87
C SER A 40 26.22 -34.82 -41.75
N LYS A 41 26.34 -36.00 -41.14
CA LYS A 41 25.37 -36.52 -40.16
C LYS A 41 26.01 -36.77 -38.80
N PHE A 42 25.36 -36.23 -37.77
CA PHE A 42 25.75 -36.34 -36.38
C PHE A 42 24.62 -37.01 -35.59
N ASP A 43 24.82 -38.23 -35.16
CA ASP A 43 23.89 -38.94 -34.28
C ASP A 43 24.04 -38.41 -32.85
N ILE A 44 22.90 -38.16 -32.22
CA ILE A 44 22.76 -37.59 -30.88
C ILE A 44 22.08 -38.63 -30.00
N ASP A 45 22.70 -38.94 -28.87
CA ASP A 45 22.20 -39.85 -27.84
C ASP A 45 22.38 -39.17 -26.49
N VAL A 46 21.26 -38.82 -25.84
CA VAL A 46 21.23 -38.18 -24.53
C VAL A 46 20.40 -39.04 -23.61
N ASN A 47 20.94 -39.39 -22.44
CA ASN A 47 20.19 -40.07 -21.39
C ASN A 47 20.35 -39.32 -20.09
N LEU A 48 19.23 -39.09 -19.42
CA LEU A 48 19.15 -38.62 -18.05
C LEU A 48 18.58 -39.76 -17.22
N SER A 49 19.33 -40.20 -16.20
CA SER A 49 18.91 -41.29 -15.31
C SER A 49 19.13 -40.92 -13.85
N GLY A 50 18.13 -41.17 -13.02
CA GLY A 50 18.16 -40.88 -11.59
C GLY A 50 16.98 -41.54 -10.89
N ALA A 51 16.86 -41.32 -9.58
CA ALA A 51 15.77 -41.90 -8.79
C ALA A 51 14.38 -41.41 -9.27
N ASP A 52 14.25 -40.12 -9.58
CA ASP A 52 12.98 -39.49 -9.94
C ASP A 52 12.86 -39.08 -11.42
N ASN A 53 13.98 -39.10 -12.15
CA ASN A 53 14.05 -38.68 -13.56
C ASN A 53 14.64 -39.79 -14.43
N ASN A 54 13.95 -40.12 -15.51
CA ASN A 54 14.36 -41.04 -16.56
C ASN A 54 13.85 -40.49 -17.90
N LEU A 55 14.79 -40.06 -18.74
CA LEU A 55 14.53 -39.44 -20.03
C LEU A 55 15.63 -39.84 -21.01
N SER A 56 15.24 -40.18 -22.23
CA SER A 56 16.15 -40.47 -23.34
C SER A 56 15.82 -39.60 -24.55
N MET A 57 16.84 -39.04 -25.20
CA MET A 57 16.73 -38.36 -26.48
C MET A 57 17.66 -39.04 -27.49
N ASN A 58 17.11 -39.49 -28.61
CA ASN A 58 17.86 -40.17 -29.65
C ASN A 58 17.48 -39.61 -31.01
N GLY A 59 18.48 -39.32 -31.84
CA GLY A 59 18.22 -38.66 -33.10
C GLY A 59 19.47 -38.34 -33.87
N TYR A 60 19.33 -37.45 -34.84
CA TYR A 60 20.43 -36.98 -35.66
C TYR A 60 20.27 -35.50 -36.03
N PHE A 61 21.40 -34.91 -36.37
CA PHE A 61 21.54 -33.58 -36.93
C PHE A 61 22.31 -33.68 -38.25
N ILE A 62 21.79 -33.10 -39.32
CA ILE A 62 22.41 -33.12 -40.65
C ILE A 62 22.77 -31.70 -41.07
N THR A 63 24.04 -31.50 -41.42
CA THR A 63 24.55 -30.24 -41.99
C THR A 63 24.43 -30.24 -43.50
N ASN A 64 23.57 -29.40 -44.07
CA ASN A 64 23.45 -29.23 -45.52
C ASN A 64 23.83 -27.80 -45.93
N SER A 65 24.25 -27.61 -47.19
CA SER A 65 24.68 -26.30 -47.71
C SER A 65 23.58 -25.22 -47.67
N ASN A 66 22.31 -25.63 -47.69
CA ASN A 66 21.16 -24.71 -47.73
C ASN A 66 20.44 -24.56 -46.38
N ALA A 67 20.19 -25.67 -45.68
CA ALA A 67 19.52 -25.66 -44.38
C ALA A 67 19.87 -26.92 -43.60
N ASN A 68 20.32 -26.74 -42.37
CA ASN A 68 20.58 -27.86 -41.47
C ASN A 68 19.24 -28.48 -41.03
N SER A 69 19.22 -29.80 -40.85
CA SER A 69 18.02 -30.52 -40.38
C SER A 69 18.29 -31.26 -39.08
N ILE A 70 17.24 -31.42 -38.29
CA ILE A 70 17.28 -32.04 -36.97
C ILE A 70 16.10 -33.01 -36.86
N SER A 71 16.35 -34.20 -36.33
CA SER A 71 15.29 -35.15 -36.00
C SER A 71 15.66 -35.83 -34.69
N ILE A 72 15.00 -35.47 -33.60
CA ILE A 72 15.26 -35.96 -32.24
C ILE A 72 13.97 -36.50 -31.65
N LYS A 73 13.96 -37.79 -31.36
CA LYS A 73 12.91 -38.45 -30.58
C LYS A 73 13.28 -38.36 -29.12
N THR A 74 12.39 -37.79 -28.32
CA THR A 74 12.50 -37.75 -26.86
C THR A 74 11.44 -38.65 -26.26
N ALA A 75 11.86 -39.51 -25.34
CA ALA A 75 10.99 -40.32 -24.51
C ALA A 75 11.24 -39.93 -23.05
N ILE A 76 10.19 -39.48 -22.38
CA ILE A 76 10.17 -39.17 -20.96
C ILE A 76 9.46 -40.33 -20.27
N GLN A 77 10.22 -41.27 -19.72
CA GLN A 77 9.64 -42.35 -18.91
C GLN A 77 9.20 -41.83 -17.54
N SER A 78 9.92 -40.86 -16.96
CA SER A 78 9.53 -40.15 -15.74
C SER A 78 10.33 -38.85 -15.64
N LEU A 79 9.65 -37.71 -15.47
CA LEU A 79 10.29 -36.46 -15.11
C LEU A 79 9.58 -35.90 -13.87
N SER A 80 10.33 -35.69 -12.80
CA SER A 80 9.77 -35.14 -11.57
C SER A 80 9.30 -33.70 -11.78
N MET A 81 8.14 -33.35 -11.27
CA MET A 81 7.68 -31.96 -11.27
C MET A 81 8.57 -31.03 -10.42
N LYS A 82 9.37 -31.57 -9.48
CA LYS A 82 10.44 -30.81 -8.81
C LYS A 82 11.52 -30.33 -9.77
N THR A 83 11.78 -31.09 -10.84
CA THR A 83 12.66 -30.65 -11.92
C THR A 83 12.04 -29.46 -12.64
N VAL A 84 10.75 -29.50 -12.94
CA VAL A 84 10.00 -28.39 -13.56
C VAL A 84 10.03 -27.15 -12.66
N GLU A 85 9.83 -27.31 -11.35
CA GLU A 85 9.95 -26.24 -10.35
C GLU A 85 11.34 -25.57 -10.41
N ALA A 86 12.42 -26.35 -10.44
CA ALA A 86 13.79 -25.84 -10.48
C ALA A 86 14.05 -24.98 -11.74
N PHE A 87 13.47 -25.36 -12.88
CA PHE A 87 13.56 -24.64 -14.15
C PHE A 87 12.55 -23.49 -14.29
N SER A 88 11.53 -23.41 -13.45
CA SER A 88 10.51 -22.34 -13.48
C SER A 88 11.04 -20.95 -13.07
N MET A 89 12.28 -20.86 -12.61
CA MET A 89 12.91 -19.62 -12.14
C MET A 89 12.14 -18.89 -11.02
N GLY A 90 11.37 -19.62 -10.21
CA GLY A 90 10.62 -19.07 -9.07
C GLY A 90 9.17 -18.69 -9.42
N GLN A 91 8.72 -18.96 -10.65
CA GLN A 91 7.31 -18.84 -11.02
C GLN A 91 6.46 -19.96 -10.39
N ILE A 92 7.07 -21.11 -10.13
CA ILE A 92 6.49 -22.22 -9.36
C ILE A 92 7.29 -22.33 -8.06
N THR A 93 6.62 -22.23 -6.92
CA THR A 93 7.27 -22.32 -5.59
C THR A 93 7.30 -23.73 -5.05
N GLU A 94 6.34 -24.57 -5.45
CA GLU A 94 6.24 -25.97 -5.04
C GLU A 94 5.63 -26.77 -6.19
N ALA A 95 6.23 -27.91 -6.54
CA ALA A 95 5.60 -28.89 -7.41
C ALA A 95 5.97 -30.33 -7.08
N ALA A 96 5.04 -31.26 -7.30
CA ALA A 96 5.30 -32.70 -7.16
C ALA A 96 4.48 -33.52 -8.16
N GLY A 97 4.70 -34.83 -8.15
CA GLY A 97 4.19 -35.76 -9.16
C GLY A 97 5.12 -35.89 -10.36
N LYS A 98 4.61 -36.48 -11.44
CA LYS A 98 5.43 -36.91 -12.58
C LYS A 98 4.87 -36.43 -13.91
N LEU A 99 5.76 -36.08 -14.81
CA LEU A 99 5.49 -35.86 -16.22
C LEU A 99 6.05 -37.05 -17.01
N THR A 100 5.26 -37.59 -17.93
CA THR A 100 5.66 -38.64 -18.86
C THR A 100 5.26 -38.24 -20.27
N GLY A 101 5.85 -38.80 -21.31
CA GLY A 101 5.43 -38.47 -22.66
C GLY A 101 6.49 -38.73 -23.71
N ASN A 102 6.08 -38.69 -24.97
CA ASN A 102 6.97 -38.85 -26.10
C ASN A 102 6.76 -37.69 -27.06
N PHE A 103 7.85 -37.10 -27.54
CA PHE A 103 7.77 -36.07 -28.56
C PHE A 103 8.93 -36.15 -29.53
N LEU A 104 8.67 -35.68 -30.74
CA LEU A 104 9.59 -35.58 -31.85
C LEU A 104 9.84 -34.11 -32.14
N ILE A 105 11.11 -33.73 -32.16
CA ILE A 105 11.60 -32.48 -32.73
C ILE A 105 12.11 -32.82 -34.13
N ASP A 106 11.47 -32.29 -35.18
CA ASP A 106 11.82 -32.59 -36.58
C ASP A 106 11.87 -31.31 -37.43
N GLY A 107 12.50 -31.34 -38.60
CA GLY A 107 12.54 -30.22 -39.54
C GLY A 107 13.90 -29.53 -39.65
N THR A 108 13.91 -28.26 -40.06
CA THR A 108 15.17 -27.49 -40.18
C THR A 108 15.54 -26.83 -38.85
N THR A 109 16.82 -26.51 -38.63
CA THR A 109 17.24 -25.77 -37.43
C THR A 109 16.58 -24.42 -37.26
N ASP A 110 16.21 -23.80 -38.39
CA ASP A 110 15.57 -22.48 -38.42
C ASP A 110 14.05 -22.58 -38.29
N ALA A 111 13.48 -23.77 -38.50
CA ALA A 111 12.06 -24.02 -38.35
C ALA A 111 11.76 -25.43 -37.78
N PRO A 112 12.20 -25.73 -36.54
CA PRO A 112 11.91 -27.00 -35.92
C PRO A 112 10.42 -27.12 -35.61
N GLN A 113 9.88 -28.31 -35.80
CA GLN A 113 8.51 -28.72 -35.49
C GLN A 113 8.53 -29.65 -34.29
N LEU A 114 7.65 -29.40 -33.33
CA LEU A 114 7.47 -30.24 -32.15
C LEU A 114 6.14 -30.98 -32.25
N THR A 115 6.17 -32.31 -32.14
CA THR A 115 4.94 -33.13 -32.16
C THR A 115 5.01 -34.23 -31.11
N GLY A 116 3.91 -34.53 -30.44
CA GLY A 116 3.88 -35.55 -29.40
C GLY A 116 2.85 -35.28 -28.31
N GLU A 117 3.06 -35.87 -27.15
CA GLU A 117 2.17 -35.74 -26.00
C GLU A 117 2.97 -35.68 -24.70
N LEU A 118 2.41 -34.94 -23.74
CA LEU A 118 2.91 -34.85 -22.38
C LEU A 118 1.76 -35.15 -21.42
N VAL A 119 1.94 -36.17 -20.59
CA VAL A 119 0.95 -36.68 -19.63
C VAL A 119 1.44 -36.39 -18.22
N PHE A 120 0.64 -35.62 -17.49
CA PHE A 120 0.82 -35.34 -16.07
C PHE A 120 0.19 -36.46 -15.25
N LYS A 121 0.91 -37.02 -14.29
CA LYS A 121 0.44 -38.10 -13.42
C LYS A 121 0.56 -37.71 -11.96
N ASP A 122 -0.58 -37.59 -11.31
CA ASP A 122 -0.77 -37.16 -9.93
C ASP A 122 0.12 -35.95 -9.59
N ALA A 123 0.12 -34.99 -10.51
CA ALA A 123 0.95 -33.81 -10.45
C ALA A 123 0.26 -32.70 -9.66
N PHE A 124 1.06 -31.83 -9.06
CA PHE A 124 0.56 -30.53 -8.63
C PHE A 124 1.64 -29.48 -8.82
N LEU A 125 1.20 -28.24 -8.95
CA LEU A 125 2.06 -27.06 -8.96
C LEU A 125 1.44 -25.95 -8.13
N LYS A 126 2.29 -25.10 -7.55
CA LYS A 126 1.90 -23.91 -6.80
C LYS A 126 2.52 -22.69 -7.46
N PRO A 127 1.76 -21.93 -8.27
CA PRO A 127 2.25 -20.72 -8.88
C PRO A 127 2.53 -19.67 -7.80
N SER A 128 3.67 -18.99 -7.89
CA SER A 128 4.08 -18.00 -6.88
C SER A 128 3.07 -16.86 -6.72
N PHE A 129 2.51 -16.39 -7.83
CA PHE A 129 1.57 -15.26 -7.88
C PHE A 129 0.17 -15.59 -7.33
N LEU A 130 -0.28 -16.84 -7.49
CA LEU A 130 -1.57 -17.29 -6.97
C LEU A 130 -1.48 -17.84 -5.55
N ASN A 131 -0.30 -18.35 -5.17
CA ASN A 131 -0.05 -19.03 -3.91
C ASN A 131 -1.10 -20.12 -3.58
N ASN A 132 -1.70 -20.72 -4.62
CA ASN A 132 -2.66 -21.81 -4.50
C ASN A 132 -2.08 -23.09 -5.14
N ARG A 133 -2.34 -24.24 -4.52
CA ARG A 133 -1.95 -25.55 -5.06
C ARG A 133 -2.96 -25.98 -6.11
N LEU A 134 -2.47 -26.20 -7.33
CA LEU A 134 -3.23 -26.69 -8.47
C LEU A 134 -2.86 -28.14 -8.72
N GLU A 135 -3.78 -29.05 -8.44
CA GLU A 135 -3.64 -30.48 -8.68
C GLU A 135 -4.06 -30.82 -10.12
N ILE A 136 -3.29 -31.72 -10.75
CA ILE A 136 -3.43 -32.18 -12.12
C ILE A 136 -3.34 -33.71 -12.05
N LYS A 137 -4.48 -34.40 -12.12
CA LYS A 137 -4.55 -35.84 -11.85
C LYS A 137 -3.95 -36.68 -12.97
N ASN A 138 -4.60 -36.72 -14.13
CA ASN A 138 -4.14 -37.51 -15.28
C ASN A 138 -4.46 -36.76 -16.58
N GLU A 139 -3.91 -35.57 -16.70
CA GLU A 139 -4.18 -34.67 -17.83
C GLU A 139 -3.09 -34.78 -18.89
N THR A 140 -3.49 -34.57 -20.14
CA THR A 140 -2.59 -34.65 -21.30
C THR A 140 -2.57 -33.32 -22.04
N ILE A 141 -1.37 -32.87 -22.40
CA ILE A 141 -1.16 -31.77 -23.33
C ILE A 141 -0.67 -32.36 -24.65
N GLN A 142 -1.30 -31.96 -25.75
CA GLN A 142 -0.88 -32.37 -27.09
C GLN A 142 0.06 -31.34 -27.70
N LEU A 143 1.18 -31.81 -28.24
CA LEU A 143 2.13 -31.02 -28.99
C LEU A 143 1.88 -31.29 -30.48
N LYS A 144 1.49 -30.27 -31.23
CA LYS A 144 1.26 -30.33 -32.67
C LYS A 144 2.19 -29.36 -33.40
N LYS A 145 2.30 -29.51 -34.72
CA LYS A 145 3.19 -28.69 -35.55
C LYS A 145 2.93 -27.18 -35.44
N ASP A 146 1.68 -26.83 -35.15
CA ASP A 146 1.19 -25.46 -35.05
C ASP A 146 1.18 -24.92 -33.61
N GLY A 147 1.30 -25.76 -32.58
CA GLY A 147 1.19 -25.28 -31.19
C GLY A 147 0.99 -26.35 -30.13
N ILE A 148 0.68 -25.86 -28.94
CA ILE A 148 0.28 -26.65 -27.77
C ILE A 148 -1.25 -26.67 -27.73
N HIS A 149 -1.84 -27.84 -27.58
CA HIS A 149 -3.29 -28.02 -27.55
C HIS A 149 -3.72 -28.63 -26.21
N PHE A 150 -4.74 -28.02 -25.62
CA PHE A 150 -5.41 -28.43 -24.40
C PHE A 150 -6.81 -28.92 -24.79
N ASP A 151 -7.16 -30.12 -24.35
CA ASP A 151 -8.48 -30.71 -24.57
C ASP A 151 -9.11 -30.92 -23.19
N THR A 152 -9.97 -30.00 -22.79
CA THR A 152 -10.65 -29.99 -21.48
C THR A 152 -9.66 -30.23 -20.31
N PHE A 153 -8.50 -29.58 -20.35
CA PHE A 153 -7.43 -29.76 -19.38
C PHE A 153 -7.89 -29.32 -17.99
N THR A 154 -8.02 -30.27 -17.07
CA THR A 154 -8.65 -30.02 -15.77
C THR A 154 -7.63 -29.87 -14.64
N MET A 155 -7.74 -28.78 -13.90
CA MET A 155 -6.99 -28.53 -12.67
C MET A 155 -7.95 -28.45 -11.48
N LEU A 156 -7.48 -28.89 -10.32
CA LEU A 156 -8.24 -28.83 -9.07
C LEU A 156 -7.54 -27.91 -8.07
N ASP A 157 -8.29 -27.07 -7.37
CA ASP A 157 -7.77 -26.32 -6.23
C ASP A 157 -7.65 -27.20 -4.95
N THR A 158 -7.22 -26.61 -3.84
CA THR A 158 -7.12 -27.33 -2.55
C THR A 158 -8.44 -27.86 -2.03
N ASP A 159 -9.56 -27.25 -2.45
CA ASP A 159 -10.92 -27.57 -2.03
C ASP A 159 -11.59 -28.55 -3.03
N GLN A 160 -10.83 -29.07 -4.01
CA GLN A 160 -11.27 -29.97 -5.10
C GLN A 160 -12.27 -29.36 -6.08
N HIS A 161 -12.32 -28.03 -6.19
CA HIS A 161 -13.07 -27.33 -7.23
C HIS A 161 -12.28 -27.27 -8.53
N THR A 162 -13.00 -27.23 -9.65
CA THR A 162 -12.44 -27.41 -10.99
C THR A 162 -12.15 -26.08 -11.71
N ALA A 163 -10.99 -26.00 -12.34
CA ALA A 163 -10.69 -25.09 -13.43
C ALA A 163 -10.39 -25.90 -14.70
N ILE A 164 -11.10 -25.61 -15.78
CA ILE A 164 -10.98 -26.28 -17.07
C ILE A 164 -10.39 -25.30 -18.07
N ILE A 165 -9.30 -25.70 -18.72
CA ILE A 165 -8.64 -24.96 -19.80
C ILE A 165 -8.85 -25.75 -21.10
N ASP A 166 -9.40 -25.10 -22.11
CA ASP A 166 -9.60 -25.67 -23.44
C ASP A 166 -9.03 -24.75 -24.52
N GLY A 167 -8.59 -25.32 -25.64
CA GLY A 167 -8.10 -24.57 -26.79
C GLY A 167 -6.60 -24.75 -27.04
N SER A 168 -5.94 -23.73 -27.59
CA SER A 168 -4.56 -23.86 -28.05
C SER A 168 -3.70 -22.62 -27.84
N VAL A 169 -2.40 -22.86 -27.73
CA VAL A 169 -1.35 -21.84 -27.84
C VAL A 169 -0.57 -22.15 -29.11
N LEU A 170 -0.94 -21.45 -30.19
CA LEU A 170 -0.27 -21.57 -31.47
C LEU A 170 1.12 -20.93 -31.38
N MET A 171 2.09 -21.50 -32.07
CA MET A 171 3.44 -20.96 -32.13
C MET A 171 4.08 -21.25 -33.49
N LYS A 172 4.96 -20.34 -33.91
CA LYS A 172 5.79 -20.53 -35.09
C LYS A 172 7.25 -20.60 -34.67
N GLN A 173 7.88 -21.77 -34.83
CA GLN A 173 9.32 -21.95 -34.55
C GLN A 173 9.68 -21.60 -33.09
N PHE A 174 8.84 -22.00 -32.12
CA PHE A 174 8.97 -21.63 -30.70
C PHE A 174 8.96 -20.11 -30.42
N SER A 175 8.36 -19.34 -31.32
CA SER A 175 8.19 -17.90 -31.23
C SER A 175 6.79 -17.50 -31.68
N ASN A 176 6.42 -16.21 -31.53
CA ASN A 176 5.13 -15.66 -31.96
C ASN A 176 3.94 -16.47 -31.40
N PHE A 177 3.87 -16.59 -30.08
CA PHE A 177 2.76 -17.28 -29.43
C PHE A 177 1.44 -16.55 -29.69
N ILE A 178 0.42 -17.28 -30.13
CA ILE A 178 -0.95 -16.78 -30.33
C ILE A 178 -1.86 -17.64 -29.44
N PHE A 179 -2.58 -16.98 -28.56
CA PHE A 179 -3.54 -17.61 -27.67
C PHE A 179 -4.88 -17.78 -28.36
N ASP A 180 -5.51 -18.91 -28.11
CA ASP A 180 -6.91 -19.20 -28.37
C ASP A 180 -7.37 -20.14 -27.24
N LEU A 181 -7.55 -19.57 -26.06
CA LEU A 181 -7.77 -20.30 -24.82
C LEU A 181 -9.10 -19.92 -24.18
N ASN A 182 -9.80 -20.92 -23.69
CA ASN A 182 -11.02 -20.81 -22.90
C ASN A 182 -10.75 -21.34 -21.50
N VAL A 183 -11.00 -20.54 -20.47
CA VAL A 183 -10.82 -20.93 -19.07
C VAL A 183 -12.14 -20.80 -18.33
N ASN A 184 -12.64 -21.93 -17.83
CA ASN A 184 -13.88 -22.00 -17.08
C ASN A 184 -13.61 -22.49 -15.66
N THR A 185 -14.11 -21.76 -14.67
CA THR A 185 -13.98 -22.13 -13.26
C THR A 185 -15.32 -22.10 -12.55
N LYS A 186 -15.47 -22.95 -11.53
CA LYS A 186 -16.66 -23.00 -10.69
C LYS A 186 -16.27 -23.18 -9.23
N ASP A 187 -16.68 -22.24 -8.38
CA ASP A 187 -16.36 -22.16 -6.96
C ASP A 187 -14.85 -22.27 -6.68
N PHE A 188 -14.02 -21.81 -7.61
CA PHE A 188 -12.59 -22.08 -7.64
C PHE A 188 -11.81 -21.07 -6.82
N LEU A 189 -10.92 -21.55 -5.95
CA LEU A 189 -9.96 -20.73 -5.22
C LEU A 189 -8.89 -20.22 -6.18
N LEU A 190 -9.05 -19.01 -6.73
CA LEU A 190 -8.10 -18.46 -7.69
C LEU A 190 -6.76 -18.13 -7.02
N PHE A 191 -6.79 -17.47 -5.87
CA PHE A 191 -5.59 -17.22 -5.08
C PHE A 191 -5.85 -17.21 -3.58
N ASN A 192 -4.79 -17.50 -2.82
CA ASN A 192 -4.77 -17.45 -1.37
C ASN A 192 -3.45 -16.86 -0.89
N THR A 193 -3.32 -15.53 -0.96
CA THR A 193 -2.09 -14.78 -0.73
C THR A 193 -2.16 -14.00 0.59
N ASN A 194 -1.01 -13.52 1.07
CA ASN A 194 -0.86 -12.65 2.22
C ASN A 194 0.10 -11.50 1.89
N ALA A 195 0.15 -10.48 2.74
CA ALA A 195 0.96 -9.28 2.49
C ALA A 195 2.47 -9.54 2.27
N ASN A 196 3.01 -10.69 2.72
CA ASN A 196 4.42 -11.03 2.50
C ASN A 196 4.69 -11.56 1.09
N ASN A 197 3.73 -12.26 0.48
CA ASN A 197 3.88 -12.82 -0.87
C ASN A 197 3.33 -11.89 -1.96
N ASN A 198 2.37 -11.03 -1.64
CA ASN A 198 1.94 -9.94 -2.51
C ASN A 198 1.49 -8.72 -1.69
N LYS A 199 2.12 -7.57 -1.93
CA LYS A 199 1.88 -6.34 -1.17
C LYS A 199 0.72 -5.50 -1.72
N GLU A 200 0.47 -5.58 -3.02
CA GLU A 200 -0.54 -4.77 -3.70
C GLU A 200 -1.93 -5.36 -3.50
N PHE A 201 -2.03 -6.69 -3.54
CA PHE A 201 -3.29 -7.38 -3.34
C PHE A 201 -3.07 -8.74 -2.67
N PHE A 202 -3.89 -9.05 -1.68
CA PHE A 202 -3.78 -10.31 -0.96
C PHE A 202 -5.09 -10.76 -0.32
N GLY A 203 -5.15 -12.01 0.09
CA GLY A 203 -6.30 -12.61 0.74
C GLY A 203 -6.77 -13.87 0.01
N ARG A 204 -8.01 -14.27 0.28
CA ARG A 204 -8.64 -15.46 -0.29
C ARG A 204 -9.65 -15.03 -1.34
N MET A 205 -9.53 -15.52 -2.58
CA MET A 205 -10.45 -15.19 -3.66
C MET A 205 -11.04 -16.44 -4.29
N VAL A 206 -12.36 -16.62 -4.15
CA VAL A 206 -13.12 -17.71 -4.76
C VAL A 206 -13.98 -17.15 -5.88
N VAL A 207 -13.92 -17.76 -7.05
CA VAL A 207 -14.58 -17.23 -8.24
C VAL A 207 -15.31 -18.31 -9.04
N ASP A 208 -16.40 -17.91 -9.68
CA ASP A 208 -16.84 -18.51 -10.93
C ASP A 208 -16.28 -17.66 -12.07
N SER A 209 -15.75 -18.26 -13.12
CA SER A 209 -15.22 -17.49 -14.24
C SER A 209 -15.43 -18.14 -15.59
N LYS A 210 -15.61 -17.32 -16.61
CA LYS A 210 -15.47 -17.67 -18.02
C LYS A 210 -14.53 -16.65 -18.65
N ILE A 211 -13.38 -17.10 -19.12
CA ILE A 211 -12.32 -16.23 -19.62
C ILE A 211 -11.89 -16.74 -20.99
N ASP A 212 -12.04 -15.90 -22.01
CA ASP A 212 -11.52 -16.10 -23.35
C ASP A 212 -10.22 -15.29 -23.49
N VAL A 213 -9.13 -15.95 -23.84
CA VAL A 213 -7.83 -15.31 -24.12
C VAL A 213 -7.45 -15.61 -25.56
N ALA A 214 -7.47 -14.56 -26.39
CA ALA A 214 -7.19 -14.63 -27.81
C ALA A 214 -6.00 -13.74 -28.20
N GLY A 215 -5.46 -13.94 -29.40
CA GLY A 215 -4.49 -13.03 -30.00
C GLY A 215 -3.03 -13.27 -29.61
N PRO A 216 -2.09 -12.51 -30.18
CA PRO A 216 -0.67 -12.73 -29.96
C PRO A 216 -0.24 -12.36 -28.54
N MET A 217 0.80 -12.99 -28.02
CA MET A 217 1.36 -12.66 -26.70
C MET A 217 1.80 -11.19 -26.55
N SER A 218 2.08 -10.50 -27.65
CA SER A 218 2.38 -9.06 -27.68
C SER A 218 1.15 -8.15 -27.54
N LEU A 219 -0.04 -8.71 -27.73
CA LEU A 219 -1.32 -8.00 -27.64
C LEU A 219 -2.45 -9.01 -27.37
N PRO A 220 -2.48 -9.61 -26.18
CA PRO A 220 -3.54 -10.53 -25.83
C PRO A 220 -4.87 -9.76 -25.70
N VAL A 221 -5.93 -10.35 -26.23
CA VAL A 221 -7.31 -9.90 -26.12
C VAL A 221 -8.01 -10.82 -25.13
N VAL A 222 -8.44 -10.26 -24.01
CA VAL A 222 -9.05 -11.00 -22.90
C VAL A 222 -10.49 -10.55 -22.72
N ASN A 223 -11.42 -11.48 -22.87
CA ASN A 223 -12.82 -11.26 -22.51
C ASN A 223 -13.15 -12.13 -21.30
N ALA A 224 -13.60 -11.52 -20.21
CA ALA A 224 -13.83 -12.21 -18.95
C ALA A 224 -15.22 -11.93 -18.40
N ARG A 225 -15.83 -12.95 -17.81
CA ARG A 225 -16.90 -12.81 -16.82
C ARG A 225 -16.42 -13.47 -15.55
N VAL A 226 -16.38 -12.73 -14.46
CA VAL A 226 -15.88 -13.20 -13.17
C VAL A 226 -16.91 -12.87 -12.10
N THR A 227 -17.34 -13.88 -11.35
CA THR A 227 -18.23 -13.70 -10.21
C THR A 227 -17.45 -14.02 -8.94
N LEU A 228 -17.22 -13.02 -8.09
CA LEU A 228 -16.60 -13.18 -6.79
C LEU A 228 -17.59 -13.82 -5.82
N LYS A 229 -17.28 -15.01 -5.33
CA LYS A 229 -18.19 -15.85 -4.53
C LYS A 229 -18.07 -15.59 -3.03
N LYS A 230 -19.09 -16.03 -2.30
CA LYS A 230 -19.07 -16.12 -0.83
C LYS A 230 -17.81 -16.84 -0.32
N GLY A 231 -17.32 -16.41 0.84
CA GLY A 231 -16.05 -16.90 1.40
C GLY A 231 -14.81 -16.23 0.81
N SER A 232 -14.96 -15.34 -0.16
CA SER A 232 -13.89 -14.43 -0.58
C SER A 232 -13.65 -13.36 0.48
N ASN A 233 -12.38 -13.13 0.79
CA ASN A 233 -11.89 -12.07 1.66
C ASN A 233 -10.64 -11.49 1.03
N PHE A 234 -10.85 -10.47 0.21
CA PHE A 234 -9.83 -9.84 -0.61
C PHE A 234 -9.42 -8.51 -0.02
N THR A 235 -8.12 -8.25 0.03
CA THR A 235 -7.55 -6.98 0.43
C THR A 235 -6.78 -6.37 -0.73
N PHE A 236 -7.15 -5.14 -1.08
CA PHE A 236 -6.36 -4.28 -1.97
C PHE A 236 -5.66 -3.23 -1.12
N SER A 237 -4.35 -3.09 -1.31
CA SER A 237 -3.58 -2.00 -0.74
C SER A 237 -3.37 -0.97 -1.83
N VAL A 238 -3.85 0.26 -1.59
CA VAL A 238 -3.51 1.37 -2.48
C VAL A 238 -1.98 1.48 -2.48
N PRO A 239 -1.32 1.39 -3.65
CA PRO A 239 0.11 1.61 -3.73
C PRO A 239 0.39 2.99 -3.14
N GLU A 240 1.35 3.08 -2.22
CA GLU A 240 1.89 4.40 -1.90
C GLU A 240 2.38 4.97 -3.22
N ASP A 241 1.74 6.05 -3.67
CA ASP A 241 2.41 6.94 -4.61
C ASP A 241 3.74 7.22 -3.95
N LYS A 242 4.81 6.64 -4.52
CA LYS A 242 6.11 7.23 -4.31
C LYS A 242 5.92 8.62 -4.88
N LEU A 243 5.66 9.56 -3.98
CA LEU A 243 5.76 10.98 -4.23
C LEU A 243 7.15 11.14 -4.85
N THR A 244 7.21 11.06 -6.17
CA THR A 244 8.20 11.76 -6.94
C THR A 244 8.04 13.15 -6.41
N THR A 245 9.02 13.55 -5.62
CA THR A 245 9.07 14.87 -5.04
C THR A 245 9.20 15.81 -6.23
N ASP A 246 8.08 16.16 -6.85
CA ASP A 246 7.94 17.29 -7.76
C ASP A 246 8.14 18.52 -6.88
N LYS A 247 9.40 18.77 -6.57
CA LYS A 247 9.89 20.11 -6.37
C LYS A 247 9.93 20.71 -7.77
N GLY A 248 8.89 21.47 -8.08
CA GLY A 248 8.94 22.40 -9.19
C GLY A 248 10.18 23.28 -9.12
N GLU A 249 10.65 23.59 -10.32
CA GLU A 249 11.59 24.65 -10.72
C GLU A 249 13.09 24.28 -10.82
N ASP A 250 13.57 24.45 -12.06
CA ASP A 250 14.94 24.42 -12.60
C ASP A 250 15.66 23.07 -12.81
N VAL A 251 15.23 22.35 -13.87
CA VAL A 251 16.08 21.36 -14.55
C VAL A 251 17.10 22.10 -15.43
N VAL A 252 18.32 22.28 -14.94
CA VAL A 252 19.48 22.52 -15.80
C VAL A 252 19.89 21.20 -16.46
N GLU A 253 19.62 21.08 -17.76
CA GLU A 253 20.08 19.96 -18.58
C GLU A 253 21.59 20.09 -18.85
N PHE A 254 22.40 19.30 -18.16
CA PHE A 254 23.82 19.19 -18.47
C PHE A 254 24.03 18.23 -19.65
N VAL A 255 24.20 18.79 -20.85
CA VAL A 255 24.61 18.02 -22.04
C VAL A 255 26.07 17.61 -21.88
N ASN A 256 26.32 16.36 -21.48
CA ASN A 256 27.67 15.82 -21.34
C ASN A 256 28.10 15.10 -22.63
N ASN A 257 28.77 15.83 -23.52
CA ASN A 257 29.39 15.28 -24.72
C ASN A 257 30.72 14.57 -24.38
N LEU A 258 30.67 13.33 -23.92
CA LEU A 258 31.86 12.48 -23.82
C LEU A 258 31.62 11.12 -24.49
N LYS A 259 32.12 11.00 -25.72
CA LYS A 259 32.32 9.72 -26.41
C LYS A 259 33.40 8.93 -25.66
N PHE A 260 33.05 7.77 -25.12
CA PHE A 260 34.03 6.79 -24.61
C PHE A 260 34.00 5.51 -25.45
N HIS A 261 35.19 5.03 -25.80
CA HIS A 261 35.45 3.82 -26.59
C HIS A 261 34.90 2.53 -25.94
N PRO A 262 34.42 1.54 -26.74
CA PRO A 262 33.68 0.39 -26.24
C PRO A 262 34.57 -0.84 -26.00
N ILE A 263 35.32 -0.91 -24.89
CA ILE A 263 36.05 -2.17 -24.54
C ILE A 263 35.93 -2.58 -23.04
N LEU A 264 35.35 -1.78 -22.14
CA LEU A 264 35.31 -2.13 -20.70
C LEU A 264 33.95 -1.92 -20.02
N THR A 265 32.90 -2.55 -20.56
CA THR A 265 31.60 -2.75 -19.90
C THR A 265 31.17 -4.22 -19.99
N ARG A 266 31.78 -5.05 -19.13
CA ARG A 266 31.20 -6.33 -18.71
C ARG A 266 30.82 -6.15 -17.24
N GLY A 267 29.52 -6.26 -16.94
CA GLY A 267 29.01 -6.23 -15.56
C GLY A 267 28.27 -4.95 -15.16
N ASP A 268 27.32 -4.51 -15.98
CA ASP A 268 26.10 -3.85 -15.48
C ASP A 268 25.03 -4.14 -16.53
N LYS A 269 24.25 -5.19 -16.29
CA LYS A 269 22.95 -5.32 -16.94
C LYS A 269 22.10 -4.16 -16.41
N LYS A 270 22.23 -2.99 -17.05
CA LYS A 270 21.09 -2.09 -17.20
C LYS A 270 19.99 -2.96 -17.75
N GLY A 271 19.02 -3.30 -16.91
CA GLY A 271 17.76 -3.84 -17.36
C GLY A 271 17.29 -2.90 -18.46
N GLY A 272 17.35 -3.39 -19.70
CA GLY A 272 16.59 -2.79 -20.77
C GLY A 272 15.16 -2.85 -20.28
N ARG A 273 14.66 -1.74 -19.75
CA ARG A 273 13.25 -1.42 -19.87
C ARG A 273 13.02 -1.37 -21.36
N THR A 274 12.62 -2.50 -21.94
CA THR A 274 11.72 -2.47 -23.07
C THR A 274 10.45 -1.80 -22.56
N THR A 275 10.43 -0.47 -22.57
CA THR A 275 9.20 0.31 -22.62
C THR A 275 8.60 0.10 -24.01
N GLY A 276 8.18 -1.12 -24.27
CA GLY A 276 7.04 -1.40 -25.10
C GLY A 276 6.11 -2.10 -24.12
N THR A 277 5.29 -1.34 -23.41
CA THR A 277 4.15 -1.92 -22.71
C THR A 277 3.44 -2.76 -23.76
N SER A 278 3.51 -4.09 -23.61
CA SER A 278 2.62 -4.99 -24.32
C SER A 278 1.22 -4.52 -23.95
N GLY A 279 0.52 -3.87 -24.87
CA GLY A 279 -0.86 -3.49 -24.64
C GLY A 279 -1.65 -4.75 -24.34
N TYR A 280 -2.49 -4.72 -23.31
CA TYR A 280 -3.50 -5.74 -23.10
C TYR A 280 -4.81 -5.12 -23.56
N ASP A 281 -5.62 -5.87 -24.32
CA ASP A 281 -7.00 -5.47 -24.57
C ASP A 281 -7.87 -6.34 -23.67
N LEU A 282 -8.47 -5.76 -22.64
CA LEU A 282 -9.22 -6.48 -21.62
C LEU A 282 -10.61 -5.90 -21.51
N SER A 283 -11.61 -6.77 -21.55
CA SER A 283 -13.00 -6.48 -21.24
C SER A 283 -13.50 -7.50 -20.23
N SER A 284 -13.98 -7.03 -19.08
CA SER A 284 -14.37 -7.87 -17.96
C SER A 284 -15.69 -7.41 -17.35
N ILE A 285 -16.61 -8.35 -17.16
CA ILE A 285 -17.79 -8.17 -16.31
C ILE A 285 -17.49 -8.84 -14.98
N ILE A 286 -17.49 -8.05 -13.90
CA ILE A 286 -17.19 -8.46 -12.55
C ILE A 286 -18.48 -8.38 -11.73
N GLU A 287 -18.96 -9.52 -11.26
CA GLU A 287 -20.10 -9.62 -10.36
C GLU A 287 -19.58 -9.94 -8.95
N ILE A 288 -20.11 -9.27 -7.93
CA ILE A 288 -19.69 -9.44 -6.53
C ILE A 288 -20.87 -9.98 -5.73
N ASP A 289 -20.71 -11.17 -5.15
CA ASP A 289 -21.69 -11.75 -4.23
C ASP A 289 -21.78 -10.93 -2.93
N LYS A 290 -23.00 -10.74 -2.43
CA LYS A 290 -23.28 -9.96 -1.21
C LYS A 290 -22.53 -10.41 0.04
N GLU A 291 -22.07 -11.66 0.11
CA GLU A 291 -21.30 -12.18 1.23
C GLU A 291 -19.78 -12.12 1.02
N ALA A 292 -19.31 -11.69 -0.15
CA ALA A 292 -17.89 -11.47 -0.42
C ALA A 292 -17.38 -10.23 0.33
N THR A 293 -16.26 -10.36 1.02
CA THR A 293 -15.64 -9.26 1.77
C THR A 293 -14.51 -8.63 0.97
N LEU A 294 -14.60 -7.33 0.74
CA LEU A 294 -13.51 -6.52 0.21
C LEU A 294 -12.96 -5.61 1.32
N ARG A 295 -11.64 -5.54 1.40
CA ARG A 295 -10.91 -4.62 2.25
C ARG A 295 -10.04 -3.71 1.39
N LEU A 296 -10.21 -2.41 1.55
CA LEU A 296 -9.33 -1.41 0.98
C LEU A 296 -8.46 -0.85 2.12
N LEU A 297 -7.14 -1.02 1.98
CA LEU A 297 -6.16 -0.35 2.83
C LEU A 297 -5.74 0.94 2.12
N MET A 298 -6.11 2.08 2.70
CA MET A 298 -5.79 3.40 2.13
C MET A 298 -4.36 3.82 2.50
N ASP A 299 -3.97 3.60 3.75
CA ASP A 299 -2.62 3.84 4.24
C ASP A 299 -2.14 2.62 5.05
N PRO A 300 -1.13 1.88 4.54
CA PRO A 300 -0.55 0.74 5.24
C PRO A 300 0.07 1.09 6.60
N ALA A 301 0.47 2.36 6.81
CA ALA A 301 1.06 2.86 8.05
C ALA A 301 -0.01 3.28 9.08
N SER A 302 -1.14 3.86 8.66
CA SER A 302 -2.17 4.39 9.58
C SER A 302 -3.16 3.33 10.09
N THR A 303 -3.12 2.09 9.59
CA THR A 303 -4.15 1.04 9.84
C THR A 303 -5.57 1.42 9.40
N ASP A 304 -5.74 2.56 8.74
CA ASP A 304 -7.03 2.98 8.22
C ASP A 304 -7.46 2.02 7.12
N SER A 305 -8.65 1.46 7.31
CA SER A 305 -9.17 0.43 6.44
C SER A 305 -10.66 0.58 6.26
N LEU A 306 -11.08 0.45 5.02
CA LEU A 306 -12.46 0.31 4.62
C LEU A 306 -12.72 -1.17 4.37
N VAL A 307 -13.60 -1.78 5.16
CA VAL A 307 -14.05 -3.16 4.97
C VAL A 307 -15.49 -3.10 4.53
N VAL A 308 -15.80 -3.70 3.39
CA VAL A 308 -17.13 -3.63 2.78
C VAL A 308 -17.57 -4.99 2.28
N LYS A 309 -18.86 -5.24 2.42
CA LYS A 309 -19.57 -6.35 1.80
C LYS A 309 -20.83 -5.80 1.16
N GLY A 310 -21.15 -6.33 -0.01
CA GLY A 310 -22.23 -5.80 -0.80
C GLY A 310 -22.37 -6.54 -2.11
N GLU A 311 -23.38 -6.14 -2.87
CA GLU A 311 -23.61 -6.66 -4.22
C GLU A 311 -23.17 -5.64 -5.24
N GLY A 312 -22.40 -6.07 -6.24
CA GLY A 312 -21.87 -5.19 -7.26
C GLY A 312 -21.87 -5.84 -8.62
N ALA A 313 -22.10 -5.02 -9.64
CA ALA A 313 -21.91 -5.39 -11.04
C ALA A 313 -21.08 -4.30 -11.71
N LEU A 314 -19.87 -4.66 -12.09
CA LEU A 314 -18.86 -3.75 -12.61
C LEU A 314 -18.43 -4.21 -14.01
N SER A 315 -18.31 -3.26 -14.92
CA SER A 315 -17.71 -3.45 -16.24
C SER A 315 -16.34 -2.78 -16.22
N PHE A 316 -15.29 -3.59 -16.26
CA PHE A 316 -13.91 -3.12 -16.33
C PHE A 316 -13.37 -3.33 -17.74
N THR A 317 -12.77 -2.29 -18.31
CA THR A 317 -12.04 -2.38 -19.57
C THR A 317 -10.65 -1.76 -19.46
N MET A 318 -9.70 -2.29 -20.22
CA MET A 318 -8.39 -1.71 -20.42
C MET A 318 -8.03 -1.82 -21.90
N ASP A 319 -7.72 -0.70 -22.54
CA ASP A 319 -7.29 -0.70 -23.93
C ASP A 319 -5.78 -0.94 -24.08
N GLN A 320 -5.34 -1.08 -25.32
CA GLN A 320 -3.95 -1.37 -25.68
C GLN A 320 -2.96 -0.27 -25.25
N SER A 321 -3.45 0.94 -24.96
CA SER A 321 -2.62 2.04 -24.42
C SER A 321 -2.44 1.94 -22.91
N GLY A 322 -3.16 1.04 -22.25
CA GLY A 322 -3.25 0.90 -20.80
C GLY A 322 -4.31 1.80 -20.18
N LYS A 323 -5.15 2.48 -20.99
CA LYS A 323 -6.23 3.30 -20.46
C LYS A 323 -7.30 2.39 -19.88
N MET A 324 -7.55 2.56 -18.59
CA MET A 324 -8.55 1.80 -17.84
C MET A 324 -9.88 2.55 -17.79
N SER A 325 -10.97 1.79 -17.78
CA SER A 325 -12.31 2.28 -17.50
C SER A 325 -13.05 1.28 -16.62
N LEU A 326 -13.76 1.75 -15.61
CA LEU A 326 -14.60 1.01 -14.72
C LEU A 326 -15.96 1.69 -14.66
N THR A 327 -17.03 0.93 -14.86
CA THR A 327 -18.40 1.45 -14.79
C THR A 327 -19.28 0.47 -14.06
N GLY A 328 -20.11 0.97 -13.17
CA GLY A 328 -21.02 0.13 -12.40
C GLY A 328 -21.25 0.65 -10.99
N ALA A 329 -22.09 -0.05 -10.26
CA ALA A 329 -22.45 0.28 -8.90
C ALA A 329 -22.12 -0.88 -7.96
N TYR A 330 -21.65 -0.52 -6.76
CA TYR A 330 -21.46 -1.43 -5.66
C TYR A 330 -22.33 -0.98 -4.49
N ASN A 331 -23.34 -1.78 -4.18
CA ASN A 331 -24.32 -1.51 -3.14
C ASN A 331 -23.89 -2.22 -1.85
N LEU A 332 -23.52 -1.43 -0.85
CA LEU A 332 -22.99 -1.93 0.40
C LEU A 332 -24.15 -2.38 1.31
N THR A 333 -24.07 -3.61 1.79
CA THR A 333 -25.03 -4.19 2.74
C THR A 333 -24.51 -4.09 4.17
N GLU A 334 -23.21 -4.29 4.36
CA GLU A 334 -22.54 -4.15 5.64
C GLU A 334 -21.07 -3.76 5.45
N GLY A 335 -20.45 -3.25 6.49
CA GLY A 335 -19.05 -2.90 6.45
C GLY A 335 -18.62 -2.09 7.65
N SER A 336 -17.38 -1.65 7.62
CA SER A 336 -16.85 -0.74 8.63
C SER A 336 -15.74 0.11 8.07
N TYR A 337 -15.68 1.33 8.56
CA TYR A 337 -14.62 2.28 8.32
C TYR A 337 -13.85 2.51 9.63
N MET A 338 -12.55 2.23 9.61
CA MET A 338 -11.67 2.51 10.75
C MET A 338 -11.03 3.88 10.56
N VAL A 339 -11.32 4.81 11.48
CA VAL A 339 -10.73 6.15 11.54
C VAL A 339 -9.66 6.19 12.63
N SER A 340 -8.47 6.66 12.27
CA SER A 340 -7.40 6.96 13.23
C SER A 340 -7.27 8.46 13.45
N LEU A 341 -7.43 8.92 14.70
CA LEU A 341 -7.24 10.31 15.12
C LEU A 341 -5.90 10.45 15.87
N GLU A 342 -5.01 11.32 15.38
CA GLU A 342 -3.70 11.65 15.97
C GLU A 342 -2.82 10.42 16.31
N SER A 343 -2.94 9.33 15.52
CA SER A 343 -2.24 8.05 15.69
C SER A 343 -2.52 7.27 16.99
N VAL A 344 -3.30 7.81 17.93
CA VAL A 344 -3.55 7.17 19.24
C VAL A 344 -4.98 6.61 19.36
N ILE A 345 -5.97 7.26 18.76
CA ILE A 345 -7.38 6.91 18.94
C ILE A 345 -7.93 6.29 17.67
N LYS A 346 -8.40 5.05 17.76
CA LYS A 346 -9.04 4.33 16.66
C LYS A 346 -10.54 4.22 16.89
N LYS A 347 -11.34 4.60 15.90
CA LYS A 347 -12.81 4.54 15.95
C LYS A 347 -13.33 3.78 14.75
N LYS A 348 -14.10 2.73 15.06
CA LYS A 348 -14.78 1.91 14.06
C LYS A 348 -16.18 2.46 13.86
N PHE A 349 -16.44 2.99 12.67
CA PHE A 349 -17.79 3.32 12.23
C PHE A 349 -18.35 2.13 11.45
N ASP A 350 -19.55 1.67 11.79
CA ASP A 350 -20.22 0.59 11.07
C ASP A 350 -21.02 1.19 9.92
N ILE A 351 -20.83 0.66 8.70
CA ILE A 351 -21.49 1.18 7.49
C ILE A 351 -22.96 0.73 7.48
N ASP A 352 -23.87 1.67 7.25
CA ASP A 352 -25.29 1.41 7.10
C ASP A 352 -25.62 0.86 5.70
N ALA A 353 -26.56 -0.08 5.68
CA ALA A 353 -27.10 -0.66 4.46
C ALA A 353 -27.72 0.43 3.56
N GLY A 354 -27.51 0.32 2.25
CA GLY A 354 -27.95 1.32 1.27
C GLY A 354 -26.89 2.37 0.94
N SER A 355 -25.70 2.27 1.54
CA SER A 355 -24.52 3.00 1.09
C SER A 355 -24.06 2.49 -0.29
N THR A 356 -23.52 3.36 -1.14
CA THR A 356 -23.16 3.02 -2.53
C THR A 356 -21.80 3.56 -2.94
N ILE A 357 -21.12 2.85 -3.83
CA ILE A 357 -19.94 3.32 -4.57
C ILE A 357 -20.24 3.15 -6.06
N ILE A 358 -20.07 4.20 -6.84
CA ILE A 358 -20.43 4.22 -8.27
C ILE A 358 -19.22 4.69 -9.08
N TRP A 359 -18.85 3.91 -10.09
CA TRP A 359 -17.83 4.28 -11.07
C TRP A 359 -18.48 4.61 -12.41
N ASN A 360 -17.98 5.66 -13.07
CA ASN A 360 -18.52 6.14 -14.35
C ASN A 360 -17.42 6.35 -15.42
N GLY A 361 -16.25 5.72 -15.26
CA GLY A 361 -15.09 5.99 -16.12
C GLY A 361 -13.79 5.60 -15.44
N ASP A 362 -13.01 6.56 -14.94
CA ASP A 362 -11.72 6.25 -14.32
C ASP A 362 -11.91 5.35 -13.07
N PRO A 363 -11.21 4.20 -12.96
CA PRO A 363 -11.28 3.33 -11.77
C PRO A 363 -10.87 4.01 -10.46
N LEU A 364 -10.05 5.07 -10.53
CA LEU A 364 -9.61 5.86 -9.37
C LEU A 364 -10.60 6.96 -8.99
N ASP A 365 -11.54 7.28 -9.88
CA ASP A 365 -12.57 8.30 -9.69
C ASP A 365 -13.94 7.66 -9.45
N ALA A 366 -14.17 7.25 -8.20
CA ALA A 366 -15.45 6.71 -7.77
C ALA A 366 -16.26 7.79 -7.04
N ASN A 367 -17.55 7.87 -7.31
CA ASN A 367 -18.47 8.68 -6.50
C ASN A 367 -19.05 7.81 -5.36
N ILE A 368 -18.89 8.27 -4.13
CA ILE A 368 -19.33 7.57 -2.92
C ILE A 368 -20.53 8.26 -2.30
N SER A 369 -21.44 7.45 -1.77
CA SER A 369 -22.50 7.88 -0.86
C SER A 369 -22.57 6.88 0.28
N ILE A 370 -21.75 7.10 1.30
CA ILE A 370 -21.60 6.18 2.42
C ILE A 370 -22.14 6.83 3.69
N ASN A 371 -23.01 6.10 4.38
CA ASN A 371 -23.44 6.41 5.74
C ASN A 371 -22.81 5.40 6.67
N ALA A 372 -22.19 5.87 7.74
CA ALA A 372 -21.63 5.01 8.76
C ALA A 372 -21.94 5.57 10.15
N LYS A 373 -22.03 4.71 11.16
CA LYS A 373 -22.41 5.10 12.51
C LYS A 373 -21.44 4.61 13.57
N TYR A 374 -21.23 5.43 14.59
CA TYR A 374 -20.52 5.08 15.81
C TYR A 374 -21.42 5.35 17.02
N THR A 375 -21.65 4.32 17.84
CA THR A 375 -22.49 4.46 19.04
C THR A 375 -21.63 4.72 20.27
N VAL A 376 -21.97 5.77 21.02
CA VAL A 376 -21.26 6.19 22.24
C VAL A 376 -22.24 6.40 23.38
N ARG A 377 -21.89 5.95 24.59
CA ARG A 377 -22.70 6.21 25.79
C ARG A 377 -22.19 7.44 26.52
N ALA A 378 -22.93 8.55 26.42
CA ALA A 378 -22.57 9.83 27.03
C ALA A 378 -23.72 10.38 27.89
N SER A 379 -23.42 11.30 28.80
CA SER A 379 -24.42 12.06 29.55
C SER A 379 -24.72 13.38 28.83
N PRO A 380 -25.99 13.74 28.57
CA PRO A 380 -26.35 14.98 27.88
C PRO A 380 -26.22 16.24 28.75
N ILE A 381 -25.83 16.12 30.03
CA ILE A 381 -25.78 17.24 30.98
C ILE A 381 -25.03 18.46 30.43
N ASP A 382 -23.89 18.24 29.78
CA ASP A 382 -23.05 19.30 29.22
C ASP A 382 -23.56 19.81 27.86
N LEU A 383 -24.36 19.01 27.15
CA LEU A 383 -24.99 19.41 25.89
C LEU A 383 -26.15 20.39 26.11
N VAL A 384 -26.93 20.19 27.18
CA VAL A 384 -28.14 20.98 27.47
C VAL A 384 -27.96 21.91 28.68
N ALA A 385 -26.72 22.19 29.09
CA ALA A 385 -26.40 22.91 30.31
C ALA A 385 -27.07 24.30 30.38
N ASP A 386 -27.19 24.97 29.24
CA ASP A 386 -27.90 26.24 29.04
C ASP A 386 -29.40 26.12 29.37
N GLN A 387 -30.04 25.06 28.88
CA GLN A 387 -31.48 24.81 29.00
C GLN A 387 -31.92 24.34 30.39
N ILE A 388 -31.03 23.67 31.13
CA ILE A 388 -31.35 23.09 32.44
C ILE A 388 -30.88 23.94 33.63
N SER A 389 -30.28 25.09 33.37
CA SER A 389 -29.72 26.01 34.38
C SER A 389 -30.72 26.34 35.51
N ASN A 390 -32.01 26.50 35.17
CA ASN A 390 -33.09 26.86 36.10
C ASN A 390 -33.84 25.66 36.71
N LEU A 391 -33.47 24.42 36.38
CA LEU A 391 -34.12 23.22 36.94
C LEU A 391 -33.63 22.90 38.36
N SER A 392 -34.47 22.22 39.14
CA SER A 392 -34.07 21.73 40.47
C SER A 392 -32.98 20.64 40.36
N GLU A 393 -32.14 20.49 41.39
CA GLU A 393 -31.10 19.44 41.39
C GLU A 393 -31.68 18.01 41.27
N THR A 394 -32.90 17.81 41.75
CA THR A 394 -33.67 16.56 41.57
C THR A 394 -34.03 16.30 40.10
N ASP A 395 -34.41 17.34 39.35
CA ASP A 395 -34.78 17.23 37.93
C ASP A 395 -33.54 17.08 37.03
N LYS A 396 -32.39 17.64 37.45
CA LYS A 396 -31.10 17.47 36.74
C LYS A 396 -30.55 16.04 36.84
N GLY A 397 -31.04 15.22 37.77
CA GLY A 397 -30.56 13.84 37.97
C GLY A 397 -30.66 12.98 36.70
N GLY A 398 -31.74 13.13 35.93
CA GLY A 398 -31.95 12.39 34.67
C GLY A 398 -30.93 12.71 33.58
N TYR A 399 -30.41 13.94 33.56
CA TYR A 399 -29.41 14.39 32.58
C TYR A 399 -27.99 13.89 32.90
N LYS A 400 -27.72 13.46 34.15
CA LYS A 400 -26.45 12.84 34.56
C LYS A 400 -26.33 11.37 34.11
N GLN A 401 -27.43 10.74 33.68
CA GLN A 401 -27.43 9.36 33.20
C GLN A 401 -26.81 9.24 31.80
N LYS A 402 -26.25 8.06 31.49
CA LYS A 402 -25.63 7.77 30.20
C LYS A 402 -26.60 7.12 29.23
N TYR A 403 -26.87 7.80 28.12
CA TYR A 403 -27.71 7.34 27.02
C TYR A 403 -26.85 7.00 25.79
N PRO A 404 -27.29 6.07 24.92
CA PRO A 404 -26.61 5.80 23.67
C PRO A 404 -26.90 6.91 22.65
N PHE A 405 -25.84 7.57 22.18
CA PHE A 405 -25.88 8.52 21.07
C PHE A 405 -25.22 7.90 19.85
N GLN A 406 -25.80 8.12 18.68
CA GLN A 406 -25.21 7.74 17.40
C GLN A 406 -24.54 8.97 16.78
N VAL A 407 -23.25 8.86 16.52
CA VAL A 407 -22.52 9.76 15.64
C VAL A 407 -22.59 9.17 14.24
N LEU A 408 -23.35 9.79 13.35
CA LEU A 408 -23.40 9.45 11.94
C LEU A 408 -22.29 10.19 11.20
N LEU A 409 -21.53 9.46 10.40
CA LEU A 409 -20.56 9.93 9.42
C LEU A 409 -21.19 9.77 8.03
N LYS A 410 -21.29 10.87 7.30
CA LYS A 410 -21.80 10.90 5.93
C LYS A 410 -20.66 11.32 4.99
N LEU A 411 -20.26 10.40 4.11
CA LEU A 411 -19.24 10.64 3.09
C LEU A 411 -19.93 10.76 1.73
N ARG A 412 -19.68 11.85 1.00
CA ARG A 412 -20.31 12.15 -0.30
C ARG A 412 -19.27 12.63 -1.31
N GLY A 413 -19.51 12.40 -2.60
CA GLY A 413 -18.65 12.91 -3.68
C GLY A 413 -17.52 11.96 -4.04
N GLU A 414 -16.42 12.49 -4.55
CA GLU A 414 -15.29 11.69 -5.06
C GLU A 414 -14.57 10.94 -3.93
N ILE A 415 -14.22 9.67 -4.16
CA ILE A 415 -13.59 8.81 -3.15
C ILE A 415 -12.22 9.31 -2.68
N LEU A 416 -11.51 10.05 -3.54
CA LEU A 416 -10.21 10.63 -3.24
C LEU A 416 -10.33 11.95 -2.45
N GLN A 417 -11.46 12.66 -2.57
CA GLN A 417 -11.73 13.91 -1.87
C GLN A 417 -13.19 13.95 -1.39
N PRO A 418 -13.59 13.07 -0.47
CA PRO A 418 -14.97 13.00 -0.05
C PRO A 418 -15.34 14.21 0.80
N VAL A 419 -16.52 14.76 0.57
CA VAL A 419 -17.15 15.72 1.48
C VAL A 419 -17.61 14.96 2.72
N ILE A 420 -17.02 15.31 3.85
CA ILE A 420 -17.29 14.70 5.15
C ILE A 420 -18.29 15.57 5.89
N SER A 421 -19.36 14.98 6.38
CA SER A 421 -20.32 15.64 7.27
C SER A 421 -20.76 14.69 8.38
N PHE A 422 -21.21 15.26 9.49
CA PHE A 422 -21.66 14.50 10.65
C PHE A 422 -23.11 14.78 10.99
N GLU A 423 -23.68 13.94 11.85
CA GLU A 423 -24.94 14.18 12.54
C GLU A 423 -24.88 13.44 13.88
N ILE A 424 -25.41 14.02 14.94
CA ILE A 424 -25.60 13.33 16.21
C ILE A 424 -27.10 13.10 16.41
N GLN A 425 -27.49 11.86 16.66
CA GLN A 425 -28.87 11.51 16.93
C GLN A 425 -29.02 10.49 18.06
N LEU A 426 -30.24 10.40 18.57
CA LEU A 426 -30.70 9.31 19.43
C LEU A 426 -31.37 8.24 18.56
N GLU A 427 -31.34 6.99 19.04
CA GLU A 427 -32.14 5.91 18.46
C GLU A 427 -33.64 6.31 18.46
N PRO A 428 -34.45 5.84 17.50
CA PRO A 428 -35.87 6.16 17.44
C PRO A 428 -36.63 5.92 18.76
N ALA A 429 -36.26 4.86 19.50
CA ALA A 429 -36.85 4.53 20.79
C ALA A 429 -36.47 5.52 21.92
N ASP A 430 -35.32 6.19 21.80
CA ASP A 430 -34.76 7.08 22.82
C ASP A 430 -35.08 8.56 22.57
N LYS A 431 -35.69 8.93 21.43
CA LYS A 431 -36.01 10.33 21.11
C LYS A 431 -36.93 11.02 22.13
N GLY A 432 -37.70 10.24 22.90
CA GLY A 432 -38.60 10.74 23.96
C GLY A 432 -37.97 10.91 25.35
N ILE A 433 -36.70 10.55 25.55
CA ILE A 433 -36.05 10.68 26.87
C ILE A 433 -36.09 12.14 27.34
N LEU A 434 -36.25 12.33 28.66
CA LEU A 434 -36.21 13.65 29.30
C LEU A 434 -37.18 14.64 28.61
N GLY A 435 -38.36 14.16 28.22
CA GLY A 435 -39.40 14.95 27.55
C GLY A 435 -39.03 15.41 26.14
N GLY A 436 -38.03 14.80 25.50
CA GLY A 436 -37.56 15.17 24.16
C GLY A 436 -36.62 16.38 24.13
N ALA A 437 -36.27 16.96 25.28
CA ALA A 437 -35.39 18.13 25.37
C ALA A 437 -34.02 17.88 24.71
N VAL A 438 -33.44 16.70 24.95
CA VAL A 438 -32.15 16.30 24.36
C VAL A 438 -32.26 16.21 22.84
N ASN A 439 -33.34 15.61 22.32
CA ASN A 439 -33.55 15.48 20.88
C ASN A 439 -33.71 16.86 20.19
N GLN A 440 -34.42 17.81 20.82
CA GLN A 440 -34.54 19.17 20.31
C GLN A 440 -33.18 19.89 20.26
N LYS A 441 -32.35 19.77 21.31
CA LYS A 441 -31.00 20.34 21.31
C LYS A 441 -30.12 19.71 20.23
N LEU A 442 -30.22 18.40 19.99
CA LEU A 442 -29.51 17.74 18.90
C LEU A 442 -29.95 18.22 17.51
N ILE A 443 -31.25 18.45 17.28
CA ILE A 443 -31.74 19.00 16.01
C ILE A 443 -31.10 20.37 15.74
N MET A 444 -31.11 21.27 16.74
CA MET A 444 -30.45 22.58 16.63
C MET A 444 -28.93 22.46 16.44
N LEU A 445 -28.28 21.54 17.17
CA LEU A 445 -26.84 21.31 17.03
C LEU A 445 -26.47 20.85 15.61
N ASN A 446 -27.29 20.01 14.98
CA ASN A 446 -27.05 19.51 13.64
C ASN A 446 -27.19 20.58 12.53
N GLU A 447 -27.73 21.76 12.85
CA GLU A 447 -27.81 22.91 11.92
C GLU A 447 -26.54 23.79 11.96
N ASP A 448 -25.73 23.71 13.02
CA ASP A 448 -24.45 24.42 13.15
C ASP A 448 -23.28 23.45 13.02
N GLU A 449 -22.66 23.43 11.84
CA GLU A 449 -21.55 22.54 11.51
C GLU A 449 -20.35 22.69 12.47
N SER A 450 -20.05 23.91 12.92
CA SER A 450 -18.92 24.17 13.81
C SER A 450 -19.18 23.61 15.21
N ALA A 451 -20.37 23.88 15.76
CA ALA A 451 -20.80 23.35 17.04
C ALA A 451 -20.90 21.81 16.99
N LEU A 452 -21.47 21.26 15.92
CA LEU A 452 -21.59 19.82 15.70
C LEU A 452 -20.22 19.15 15.68
N ASN A 453 -19.29 19.64 14.86
CA ASN A 453 -17.95 19.07 14.74
C ASN A 453 -17.21 19.08 16.09
N LYS A 454 -17.38 20.13 16.91
CA LYS A 454 -16.85 20.18 18.28
C LYS A 454 -17.42 19.06 19.16
N GLN A 455 -18.73 18.83 19.11
CA GLN A 455 -19.36 17.76 19.89
C GLN A 455 -18.99 16.37 19.39
N VAL A 456 -18.92 16.17 18.08
CA VAL A 456 -18.47 14.91 17.47
C VAL A 456 -17.05 14.58 17.94
N PHE A 457 -16.13 15.53 17.87
CA PHE A 457 -14.76 15.34 18.35
C PHE A 457 -14.75 14.98 19.85
N ALA A 458 -15.50 15.70 20.68
CA ALA A 458 -15.61 15.41 22.11
C ALA A 458 -16.17 14.01 22.38
N LEU A 459 -17.17 13.56 21.62
CA LEU A 459 -17.73 12.22 21.73
C LEU A 459 -16.75 11.14 21.29
N LEU A 460 -16.00 11.36 20.21
CA LEU A 460 -15.02 10.38 19.73
C LEU A 460 -13.81 10.31 20.69
N VAL A 461 -13.27 11.44 21.13
CA VAL A 461 -12.04 11.48 21.91
C VAL A 461 -12.30 11.32 23.41
N LEU A 462 -13.29 12.01 23.96
CA LEU A 462 -13.56 12.09 25.40
C LEU A 462 -14.73 11.20 25.85
N ASN A 463 -15.51 10.65 24.92
CA ASN A 463 -16.77 9.93 25.20
C ASN A 463 -17.79 10.74 26.03
N ARG A 464 -17.80 12.07 25.87
CA ARG A 464 -18.74 12.98 26.53
C ARG A 464 -19.02 14.21 25.68
N PHE A 465 -20.14 14.89 25.93
CA PHE A 465 -20.39 16.22 25.39
C PHE A 465 -19.53 17.27 26.11
N VAL A 466 -19.41 18.44 25.48
CA VAL A 466 -18.78 19.63 26.06
C VAL A 466 -19.73 20.80 26.00
N GLN A 467 -19.63 21.72 26.97
CA GLN A 467 -20.46 22.92 26.96
C GLN A 467 -20.06 23.85 25.81
N GLU A 468 -21.02 24.62 25.29
CA GLU A 468 -20.78 25.62 24.24
C GLU A 468 -19.78 26.69 24.72
N ASN A 469 -19.96 27.17 25.95
CA ASN A 469 -19.07 28.11 26.63
C ASN A 469 -18.39 27.47 27.86
N PRO A 470 -17.28 26.73 27.68
CA PRO A 470 -16.56 26.10 28.79
C PRO A 470 -15.89 27.10 29.75
N PHE A 471 -15.88 28.40 29.40
CA PHE A 471 -15.32 29.49 30.21
C PHE A 471 -16.36 30.20 31.10
N GLN A 472 -17.67 29.94 30.93
CA GLN A 472 -18.70 30.56 31.76
C GLN A 472 -19.04 29.78 33.03
N SER A 473 -18.51 28.57 33.19
CA SER A 473 -18.77 27.73 34.36
C SER A 473 -17.78 28.02 35.50
N GLU A 474 -18.07 29.04 36.31
CA GLU A 474 -17.39 29.30 37.60
C GLU A 474 -17.89 28.42 38.76
N THR A 475 -18.87 27.54 38.55
CA THR A 475 -19.54 26.86 39.67
C THR A 475 -19.82 25.40 39.40
N SER A 476 -18.79 24.53 39.44
CA SER A 476 -18.92 23.12 39.84
C SER A 476 -17.56 22.44 40.01
N ILE A 477 -17.45 21.68 41.10
CA ILE A 477 -16.26 21.14 41.75
C ILE A 477 -15.47 20.15 40.84
N GLY A 478 -14.16 20.39 40.68
CA GLY A 478 -13.14 19.34 40.50
C GLY A 478 -12.58 19.07 39.09
N THR A 479 -13.08 19.69 38.03
CA THR A 479 -12.65 19.38 36.64
C THR A 479 -12.02 20.55 35.85
N THR A 480 -11.71 21.66 36.51
CA THR A 480 -11.19 22.89 35.89
C THR A 480 -9.86 22.69 35.16
N ASN A 481 -8.93 21.90 35.70
CA ASN A 481 -7.57 21.77 35.15
C ASN A 481 -7.48 20.93 33.85
N LEU A 482 -8.40 20.00 33.61
CA LEU A 482 -8.38 19.10 32.44
C LEU A 482 -9.09 19.71 31.21
N VAL A 483 -10.09 20.57 31.43
CA VAL A 483 -10.82 21.26 30.35
C VAL A 483 -10.04 22.48 29.85
N ARG A 484 -9.41 23.25 30.75
CA ARG A 484 -8.63 24.45 30.41
C ARG A 484 -7.37 24.13 29.58
N SER A 485 -6.65 23.06 29.93
CA SER A 485 -5.45 22.61 29.20
C SER A 485 -5.74 22.02 27.81
N THR A 486 -6.95 21.49 27.57
CA THR A 486 -7.35 20.91 26.28
C THR A 486 -7.82 21.99 25.30
N VAL A 487 -8.51 23.04 25.79
CA VAL A 487 -8.95 24.18 24.96
C VAL A 487 -7.80 25.11 24.59
N GLY A 488 -6.81 25.29 25.49
CA GLY A 488 -5.59 26.05 25.20
C GLY A 488 -4.85 25.51 23.97
N LYS A 489 -4.67 24.18 23.88
CA LYS A 489 -4.04 23.50 22.73
C LYS A 489 -4.84 23.66 21.43
N PHE A 490 -6.17 23.69 21.50
CA PHE A 490 -7.04 23.89 20.33
C PHE A 490 -6.92 25.32 19.77
N LEU A 491 -7.01 26.34 20.63
CA LEU A 491 -6.86 27.74 20.22
C LEU A 491 -5.45 28.03 19.69
N SER A 492 -4.41 27.48 20.33
CA SER A 492 -3.04 27.51 19.83
C SER A 492 -2.91 26.93 18.42
N SER A 493 -3.52 25.77 18.16
CA SER A 493 -3.47 25.14 16.83
C SER A 493 -4.15 25.97 15.74
N GLN A 494 -5.27 26.62 16.05
CA GLN A 494 -6.02 27.47 15.12
C GLN A 494 -5.29 28.80 14.84
N LEU A 495 -4.70 29.41 15.87
CA LEU A 495 -3.90 30.63 15.73
C LEU A 495 -2.62 30.36 14.91
N ASN A 496 -2.00 29.19 15.08
CA ASN A 496 -0.83 28.76 14.30
C ASN A 496 -1.16 28.45 12.82
N GLN A 497 -2.38 27.99 12.53
CA GLN A 497 -2.83 27.75 11.15
C GLN A 497 -3.21 29.04 10.40
N LEU A 498 -3.74 30.04 11.10
CA LEU A 498 -4.04 31.36 10.51
C LEU A 498 -2.77 32.18 10.27
N SER A 499 -1.75 32.05 11.13
CA SER A 499 -0.54 32.87 11.08
C SER A 499 0.40 32.55 9.91
N SER A 500 0.43 31.30 9.45
CA SER A 500 1.24 30.84 8.31
C SER A 500 0.81 31.43 6.96
N LYS A 501 -0.39 32.02 6.87
CA LYS A 501 -0.95 32.64 5.66
C LYS A 501 -0.72 34.16 5.58
N VAL A 502 -0.35 34.83 6.67
CA VAL A 502 -0.37 36.31 6.74
C VAL A 502 0.96 36.94 6.35
N ILE A 503 2.10 36.26 6.53
CA ILE A 503 3.44 36.81 6.20
C ILE A 503 4.37 35.70 5.64
N PRO A 504 4.71 35.70 4.33
CA PRO A 504 5.64 34.74 3.74
C PRO A 504 7.04 34.80 4.37
N GLY A 505 7.56 33.64 4.80
CA GLY A 505 8.92 33.51 5.34
C GLY A 505 9.07 33.80 6.85
N MET A 506 7.96 33.80 7.60
CA MET A 506 7.96 33.99 9.06
C MET A 506 7.05 32.96 9.73
N GLU A 507 7.57 32.26 10.74
CA GLU A 507 6.80 31.30 11.55
C GLU A 507 6.32 32.03 12.82
N LEU A 508 5.01 32.02 13.07
CA LEU A 508 4.38 32.60 14.25
C LEU A 508 3.72 31.49 15.06
N ASN A 509 4.13 31.34 16.30
CA ASN A 509 3.67 30.33 17.25
C ASN A 509 2.93 31.00 18.41
N PHE A 510 1.78 30.45 18.77
CA PHE A 510 0.96 30.86 19.90
C PHE A 510 0.74 29.65 20.81
N ASP A 511 1.13 29.74 22.09
CA ASP A 511 0.82 28.73 23.11
C ASP A 511 -0.02 29.35 24.23
N ILE A 512 -1.10 28.68 24.64
CA ILE A 512 -1.98 29.18 25.70
C ILE A 512 -1.85 28.26 26.91
N GLN A 513 -1.29 28.80 27.99
CA GLN A 513 -1.12 28.09 29.25
C GLN A 513 -2.09 28.66 30.29
N SER A 514 -2.92 27.79 30.88
CA SER A 514 -3.87 28.15 31.93
C SER A 514 -3.64 27.27 33.15
N TYR A 515 -3.40 27.88 34.30
CA TYR A 515 -3.07 27.23 35.58
C TYR A 515 -3.66 28.01 36.76
N GLU A 516 -3.62 27.43 37.97
CA GLU A 516 -4.05 28.09 39.20
C GLU A 516 -2.84 28.62 39.96
N ASP A 517 -2.81 29.93 40.23
CA ASP A 517 -1.78 30.61 40.99
C ASP A 517 -2.20 30.72 42.47
N TYR A 518 -1.36 30.20 43.36
CA TYR A 518 -1.59 30.15 44.80
C TYR A 518 -0.73 31.14 45.60
N GLN A 519 -0.01 32.05 44.94
CA GLN A 519 0.91 33.00 45.60
C GLN A 519 0.25 33.93 46.63
N THR A 520 -1.09 34.09 46.60
CA THR A 520 -1.86 34.90 47.56
C THR A 520 -2.53 34.09 48.68
N GLY A 521 -2.29 32.77 48.74
CA GLY A 521 -2.94 31.86 49.71
C GLY A 521 -4.35 31.40 49.31
N GLN A 522 -4.91 31.92 48.22
CA GLN A 522 -6.11 31.41 47.54
C GLN A 522 -5.79 31.16 46.06
N GLY A 523 -6.29 30.06 45.51
CA GLY A 523 -6.08 29.71 44.10
C GLY A 523 -6.83 30.68 43.19
N LYS A 524 -6.09 31.47 42.40
CA LYS A 524 -6.64 32.35 41.36
C LYS A 524 -6.29 31.78 39.99
N GLY A 525 -7.27 31.72 39.08
CA GLY A 525 -7.03 31.32 37.70
C GLY A 525 -6.07 32.30 37.02
N ARG A 526 -5.07 31.76 36.32
CA ARG A 526 -4.12 32.52 35.51
C ARG A 526 -4.06 31.89 34.12
N THR A 527 -4.25 32.72 33.10
CA THR A 527 -4.09 32.34 31.70
C THR A 527 -3.09 33.27 31.03
N GLN A 528 -2.09 32.68 30.40
CA GLN A 528 -0.98 33.37 29.76
C GLN A 528 -0.88 32.88 28.31
N VAL A 529 -0.74 33.82 27.38
CA VAL A 529 -0.51 33.55 25.96
C VAL A 529 0.96 33.80 25.67
N GLU A 530 1.68 32.74 25.34
CA GLU A 530 3.04 32.83 24.81
C GLU A 530 2.97 33.09 23.31
N ILE A 531 3.71 34.10 22.86
CA ILE A 531 3.79 34.52 21.46
C ILE A 531 5.24 34.37 21.04
N GLY A 532 5.50 33.50 20.08
CA GLY A 532 6.81 33.25 19.48
C GLY A 532 6.82 33.63 18.00
N MET A 533 7.87 34.31 17.57
CA MET A 533 8.12 34.65 16.17
C MET A 533 9.50 34.15 15.78
N LYS A 534 9.57 33.34 14.72
CA LYS A 534 10.82 32.77 14.22
C LYS A 534 11.03 33.09 12.75
N LYS A 535 12.24 33.54 12.42
CA LYS A 535 12.66 33.83 11.06
C LYS A 535 13.98 33.14 10.73
N GLN A 536 14.00 32.43 9.61
CA GLN A 536 15.18 31.80 9.07
C GLN A 536 15.77 32.66 7.95
N LEU A 537 17.09 32.86 8.00
CA LEU A 537 17.86 33.72 7.10
C LEU A 537 19.10 32.95 6.59
N PHE A 538 19.65 33.38 5.46
CA PHE A 538 20.88 32.82 4.87
C PHE A 538 20.81 31.32 4.56
N ASN A 539 19.81 30.87 3.78
CA ASN A 539 19.55 29.45 3.50
C ASN A 539 19.48 28.62 4.79
N GLU A 540 18.65 29.07 5.73
CA GLU A 540 18.41 28.42 7.02
C GLU A 540 19.65 28.32 7.94
N ARG A 541 20.69 29.13 7.71
CA ARG A 541 21.90 29.14 8.54
C ARG A 541 21.78 30.02 9.77
N LEU A 542 20.99 31.07 9.72
CA LEU A 542 20.69 31.93 10.87
C LEU A 542 19.21 31.80 11.22
N SER A 543 18.91 31.47 12.47
CA SER A 543 17.56 31.47 13.01
C SER A 543 17.49 32.53 14.10
N VAL A 544 16.53 33.45 13.97
CA VAL A 544 16.22 34.45 14.99
C VAL A 544 14.82 34.16 15.51
N GLU A 545 14.70 33.97 16.81
CA GLU A 545 13.46 33.67 17.51
C GLU A 545 13.24 34.76 18.57
N LEU A 546 12.08 35.41 18.51
CA LEU A 546 11.62 36.40 19.48
C LEU A 546 10.41 35.82 20.19
N GLY A 547 10.41 35.84 21.51
CA GLY A 547 9.35 35.33 22.35
C GLY A 547 8.90 36.36 23.36
N GLY A 548 7.66 36.22 23.80
CA GLY A 548 7.10 37.00 24.88
C GLY A 548 5.84 36.34 25.41
N SER A 549 5.37 36.81 26.54
CA SER A 549 4.22 36.22 27.21
C SER A 549 3.29 37.31 27.73
N VAL A 550 1.99 37.12 27.51
CA VAL A 550 0.96 38.12 27.84
C VAL A 550 -0.05 37.48 28.77
N ASP A 551 -0.23 38.06 29.96
CA ASP A 551 -1.29 37.63 30.88
C ASP A 551 -2.64 38.15 30.34
N VAL A 552 -3.62 37.24 30.16
CA VAL A 552 -4.95 37.56 29.62
C VAL A 552 -6.08 37.40 30.64
N GLU A 553 -5.74 37.03 31.87
CA GLU A 553 -6.67 36.81 32.99
C GLU A 553 -6.08 37.41 34.29
N GLY A 554 -6.94 37.94 35.16
CA GLY A 554 -6.55 38.52 36.46
C GLY A 554 -6.10 39.98 36.42
N ASP A 555 -5.74 40.54 37.59
CA ASP A 555 -5.39 41.97 37.74
C ASP A 555 -4.12 42.38 36.96
N ARG A 556 -3.26 41.42 36.62
CA ARG A 556 -2.06 41.62 35.80
C ARG A 556 -2.34 41.79 34.30
N ALA A 557 -3.46 41.27 33.79
CA ALA A 557 -3.88 41.54 32.41
C ALA A 557 -4.10 43.04 32.15
N LYS A 558 -4.32 43.84 33.22
CA LYS A 558 -4.45 45.30 33.17
C LYS A 558 -3.12 46.06 33.22
N GLN A 559 -1.99 45.36 33.40
CA GLN A 559 -0.65 45.92 33.56
C GLN A 559 0.34 45.49 32.46
N ASN A 560 -0.13 44.81 31.42
CA ASN A 560 0.71 44.39 30.29
C ASN A 560 1.41 45.58 29.63
N SER A 561 2.70 45.44 29.38
CA SER A 561 3.56 46.44 28.75
C SER A 561 4.12 45.91 27.42
N ALA A 562 4.51 46.80 26.50
CA ALA A 562 5.10 46.39 25.21
C ALA A 562 6.43 45.61 25.36
N SER A 563 7.11 45.75 26.51
CA SER A 563 8.30 44.98 26.87
C SER A 563 8.04 43.50 27.17
N ASP A 564 6.82 43.12 27.54
CA ASP A 564 6.47 41.72 27.89
C ASP A 564 6.35 40.82 26.65
N ILE A 565 6.14 41.43 25.47
CA ILE A 565 6.05 40.76 24.16
C ILE A 565 7.43 40.59 23.50
N THR A 566 8.45 41.32 23.96
CA THR A 566 9.80 41.38 23.34
C THR A 566 10.92 40.96 24.30
N GLY A 567 10.56 40.25 25.37
CA GLY A 567 11.45 39.88 26.48
C GLY A 567 12.45 38.77 26.14
N ASP A 568 12.03 37.80 25.32
CA ASP A 568 12.82 36.61 25.00
C ASP A 568 13.41 36.70 23.60
N VAL A 569 14.71 36.47 23.49
CA VAL A 569 15.45 36.51 22.23
C VAL A 569 16.38 35.32 22.17
N THR A 570 16.23 34.47 21.16
CA THR A 570 17.15 33.40 20.84
C THR A 570 17.70 33.59 19.42
N VAL A 571 19.03 33.56 19.29
CA VAL A 571 19.72 33.64 18.00
C VAL A 571 20.59 32.40 17.83
N GLU A 572 20.32 31.59 16.81
CA GLU A 572 21.09 30.40 16.48
C GLU A 572 21.75 30.53 15.10
N TYR A 573 23.05 30.22 15.03
CA TYR A 573 23.81 30.18 13.78
C TYR A 573 24.45 28.81 13.55
N LYS A 574 24.18 28.19 12.39
CA LYS A 574 24.79 26.93 11.94
C LYS A 574 26.21 27.19 11.44
N LEU A 575 27.20 26.81 12.24
CA LEU A 575 28.63 26.92 11.93
C LEU A 575 29.03 25.97 10.79
N THR A 576 28.41 24.78 10.73
CA THR A 576 28.61 23.82 9.64
C THR A 576 27.37 23.71 8.74
N PRO A 577 27.54 23.46 7.42
CA PRO A 577 26.40 23.31 6.50
C PRO A 577 25.45 22.16 6.86
N ASP A 578 25.96 21.13 7.54
CA ASP A 578 25.19 19.99 8.04
C ASP A 578 24.56 20.23 9.43
N GLY A 579 24.71 21.43 9.99
CA GLY A 579 24.08 21.83 11.25
C GLY A 579 24.60 21.13 12.51
N ARG A 580 25.69 20.36 12.41
CA ARG A 580 26.25 19.64 13.58
C ARG A 580 26.89 20.55 14.61
N PHE A 581 27.53 21.63 14.17
CA PHE A 581 28.03 22.67 15.07
C PHE A 581 27.14 23.91 14.94
N ARG A 582 26.64 24.39 16.07
CA ARG A 582 25.80 25.58 16.16
C ARG A 582 26.28 26.49 17.27
N MET A 583 26.12 27.78 17.09
CA MET A 583 26.29 28.78 18.14
C MET A 583 24.93 29.33 18.49
N LYS A 584 24.58 29.37 19.77
CA LYS A 584 23.31 29.86 20.28
C LYS A 584 23.56 30.97 21.29
N GLY A 585 23.04 32.16 21.02
CA GLY A 585 22.91 33.22 22.00
C GLY A 585 21.45 33.30 22.45
N PHE A 586 21.20 33.54 23.72
CA PHE A 586 19.85 33.72 24.22
C PHE A 586 19.79 34.76 25.34
N ARG A 587 18.63 35.39 25.44
CA ARG A 587 18.19 36.20 26.56
C ARG A 587 16.76 35.78 26.85
N HIS A 588 16.48 35.26 28.04
CA HIS A 588 15.14 34.92 28.49
C HIS A 588 14.80 35.72 29.73
N ASN A 589 13.55 36.13 29.85
CA ASN A 589 13.01 36.85 31.00
C ASN A 589 12.05 35.92 31.75
N GLN A 590 12.49 35.39 32.90
CA GLN A 590 11.69 34.48 33.72
C GLN A 590 11.19 35.23 34.96
N TYR A 591 9.94 35.00 35.37
CA TYR A 591 9.36 35.64 36.55
C TYR A 591 9.48 34.75 37.77
N GLU A 592 10.24 35.17 38.78
CA GLU A 592 10.47 34.41 40.02
C GLU A 592 9.73 35.10 41.20
N GLY A 593 8.41 35.05 41.16
CA GLY A 593 7.54 35.42 42.30
C GLY A 593 7.50 36.92 42.69
N ALA A 594 6.71 37.20 43.73
CA ALA A 594 6.38 38.57 44.17
C ALA A 594 7.53 39.32 44.86
N ILE A 595 8.59 38.62 45.29
CA ILE A 595 9.71 39.18 46.06
C ILE A 595 10.94 39.44 45.16
N GLU A 596 11.22 38.58 44.17
CA GLU A 596 12.45 38.64 43.36
C GLU A 596 12.25 39.30 41.98
N GLY A 597 11.03 39.32 41.44
CA GLY A 597 10.69 40.07 40.22
C GLY A 597 11.10 39.36 38.91
N GLN A 598 11.36 40.13 37.86
CA GLN A 598 11.79 39.62 36.55
C GLN A 598 13.30 39.28 36.57
N LEU A 599 13.64 37.99 36.45
CA LEU A 599 14.99 37.49 36.33
C LEU A 599 15.37 37.34 34.85
N VAL A 600 16.33 38.14 34.39
CA VAL A 600 16.84 38.09 33.02
C VAL A 600 18.04 37.16 32.94
N GLU A 601 17.86 35.98 32.34
CA GLU A 601 18.93 35.03 32.04
C GLU A 601 19.51 35.32 30.65
N THR A 602 20.81 35.61 30.55
CA THR A 602 21.48 35.79 29.25
C THR A 602 22.68 34.87 29.13
N GLY A 603 22.80 34.18 28.00
CA GLY A 603 23.85 33.20 27.79
C GLY A 603 24.28 33.06 26.33
N ILE A 604 25.49 32.59 26.12
CA ILE A 604 26.01 32.18 24.82
C ILE A 604 26.58 30.78 24.97
N GLY A 605 26.18 29.87 24.07
CA GLY A 605 26.59 28.48 24.07
C GLY A 605 27.00 27.99 22.69
N LEU A 606 27.89 27.01 22.66
CA LEU A 606 28.21 26.22 21.48
C LEU A 606 27.56 24.84 21.62
N MET A 607 26.84 24.43 20.59
CA MET A 607 26.09 23.17 20.56
C MET A 607 26.68 22.24 19.50
N PHE A 608 26.90 20.99 19.90
CA PHE A 608 27.28 19.91 18.99
C PHE A 608 26.20 18.83 19.00
N VAL A 609 25.52 18.65 17.87
CA VAL A 609 24.44 17.67 17.71
C VAL A 609 24.85 16.63 16.66
N ARG A 610 24.72 15.34 17.00
CA ARG A 610 25.12 14.25 16.12
C ARG A 610 24.26 13.01 16.33
N ASP A 611 23.64 12.53 15.26
CA ASP A 611 22.91 11.26 15.25
C ASP A 611 23.86 10.06 15.06
N PHE A 612 23.66 9.01 15.86
CA PHE A 612 24.45 7.78 15.77
C PHE A 612 23.65 6.54 16.18
N ASN A 613 23.86 5.44 15.45
CA ASN A 613 23.21 4.15 15.74
C ASN A 613 24.05 3.25 16.67
N SER A 614 25.25 3.67 17.07
CA SER A 614 26.05 2.96 18.08
C SER A 614 27.09 3.88 18.75
N TRP A 615 27.29 3.71 20.06
CA TRP A 615 28.19 4.52 20.90
C TRP A 615 29.63 4.61 20.37
N SER A 616 30.12 3.54 19.73
CA SER A 616 31.45 3.49 19.11
C SER A 616 31.65 4.46 17.93
N ARG A 617 30.57 5.09 17.44
CA ARG A 617 30.61 6.07 16.33
C ARG A 617 30.58 7.53 16.80
N LEU A 618 30.39 7.80 18.09
CA LEU A 618 30.36 9.16 18.64
C LEU A 618 31.65 9.93 18.35
N PHE A 619 32.80 9.26 18.52
CA PHE A 619 34.15 9.86 18.37
C PHE A 619 34.83 9.57 17.03
N LYS A 620 34.24 8.73 16.16
CA LYS A 620 34.79 8.45 14.82
C LYS A 620 34.36 9.54 13.85
N LYS A 621 35.28 10.03 13.00
CA LYS A 621 34.92 10.90 11.87
C LYS A 621 33.85 10.19 11.03
N PRO A 622 32.74 10.86 10.64
CA PRO A 622 31.80 10.25 9.73
C PRO A 622 32.55 9.86 8.46
N PRO A 623 32.25 8.72 7.82
CA PRO A 623 32.71 8.49 6.46
C PRO A 623 32.26 9.71 5.65
N LYS A 624 33.19 10.32 4.91
CA LYS A 624 32.84 11.37 3.96
C LYS A 624 31.74 10.79 3.09
N SER A 625 30.53 11.35 3.18
CA SER A 625 29.50 11.05 2.20
C SER A 625 30.16 11.28 0.84
N PRO A 626 30.14 10.32 -0.10
CA PRO A 626 30.77 10.51 -1.37
C PRO A 626 30.07 11.71 -2.03
N LYS A 627 30.77 12.85 -2.09
CA LYS A 627 30.50 13.80 -3.17
C LYS A 627 30.64 12.98 -4.44
N GLY A 628 29.57 12.98 -5.25
CA GLY A 628 29.40 12.17 -6.44
C GLY A 628 30.73 11.89 -7.15
N GLY A 629 31.09 10.62 -7.19
CA GLY A 629 32.37 10.17 -7.70
C GLY A 629 32.39 8.66 -7.70
N ILE A 630 31.83 8.07 -8.75
CA ILE A 630 31.93 6.64 -9.04
C ILE A 630 33.42 6.29 -9.15
N LYS A 631 33.98 5.70 -8.10
CA LYS A 631 35.24 4.95 -8.22
C LYS A 631 34.90 3.52 -8.61
N LYS A 632 35.12 3.20 -9.88
CA LYS A 632 35.32 1.83 -10.38
C LYS A 632 36.45 1.16 -9.62
N THR A 633 36.24 -0.08 -9.18
CA THR A 633 37.17 -1.25 -9.10
C THR A 633 36.55 -2.25 -8.10
N LYS A 634 36.48 -3.56 -8.36
CA LYS A 634 37.13 -4.43 -9.35
C LYS A 634 36.24 -5.66 -9.58
#